data_AF-A0A523MJS8-F1
#
_entry.id   AF-A0A523MJS8-F1
#
_cell.length_a   1.000
_cell.length_b   1.000
_cell.length_c   1.000
_cell.angle_alpha   90.00
_cell.angle_beta   90.00
_cell.angle_gamma   90.00
#
_symmetry.space_group_name_H-M   'P 1'
#
loop_
_entity.id
_entity.type
_entity.pdbx_description
1 polymer ?
#
loop_
_entity_poly.entity_id
_entity_poly.type
_entity_poly.pdbx_seq_one_letter_code
_entity_poly.pdbx_strand_id
1 'polypeptide(L)' 'MPRSKSPPPQPHVHGPDCNHDHDHAVAEPYVRAEPKLGRNDPCFCGSGRKYKKCHGAGNSTI' A
#
# COMPACT_ATOMS: atom_id res chain seq x y z
N MET A 1 22.37 9.67 8.67
CA MET A 1 21.61 9.00 9.75
C MET A 1 20.69 7.97 9.11
N PRO A 2 20.76 6.68 9.49
CA PRO A 2 19.90 5.64 8.91
C PRO A 2 18.43 5.95 9.21
N ARG A 3 17.58 5.86 8.17
CA ARG A 3 16.15 6.16 8.24
C ARG A 3 15.47 5.21 9.24
N SER A 4 15.20 5.72 10.44
CA SER A 4 14.55 5.00 11.52
C SER A 4 13.17 4.51 11.08
N LYS A 5 12.90 3.24 11.37
CA LYS A 5 11.64 2.55 11.11
C LYS A 5 10.45 3.36 11.66
N SER A 6 9.35 3.41 10.91
CA SER A 6 8.12 4.09 11.32
C SER A 6 7.65 3.59 12.69
N PRO A 7 7.20 4.49 13.59
CA PRO A 7 6.68 4.11 14.90
C PRO A 7 5.37 3.30 14.76
N PRO A 8 5.04 2.43 15.73
CA PRO A 8 3.75 1.72 15.77
C PRO A 8 2.58 2.72 15.81
N PRO A 9 1.38 2.33 15.33
CA PRO A 9 0.23 3.23 15.31
C PRO A 9 -0.08 3.67 16.74
N GLN A 10 0.01 4.97 16.99
CA GLN A 10 -0.38 5.56 18.26
C GLN A 10 -1.92 5.53 18.36
N PRO A 11 -2.51 5.21 19.51
CA PRO A 11 -3.94 5.41 19.71
C PRO A 11 -4.23 6.92 19.57
N HIS A 12 -4.98 7.28 18.53
CA HIS A 12 -5.39 8.66 18.30
C HIS A 12 -6.73 8.90 19.00
N VAL A 13 -6.92 10.09 19.58
CA VAL A 13 -8.15 10.44 20.31
C VAL A 13 -9.26 10.82 19.30
N HIS A 14 -10.35 10.06 19.27
CA HIS A 14 -11.53 10.41 18.46
C HIS A 14 -12.33 11.52 19.15
N GLY A 15 -12.76 12.53 18.38
CA GLY A 15 -13.59 13.61 18.88
C GLY A 15 -15.00 13.15 19.29
N PRO A 16 -15.77 13.97 20.02
CA PRO A 16 -17.00 13.57 20.71
C PRO A 16 -18.20 13.17 19.83
N ASP A 17 -18.07 13.15 18.49
CA ASP A 17 -19.14 12.73 17.56
C ASP A 17 -18.60 11.85 16.42
N CYS A 18 -17.75 10.88 16.73
CA CYS A 18 -17.29 9.90 15.75
C CYS A 18 -17.69 8.51 16.25
N ASN A 19 -18.95 8.10 16.05
CA ASN A 19 -19.44 6.74 16.34
C ASN A 19 -18.91 5.73 15.31
N HIS A 20 -17.59 5.53 15.27
CA HIS A 20 -17.02 4.42 14.53
C HIS A 20 -16.01 3.69 15.41
N ASP A 21 -16.45 2.56 15.93
CA ASP A 21 -15.62 1.59 16.64
C ASP A 21 -14.88 0.78 15.57
N HIS A 22 -13.62 1.13 15.34
CA HIS A 22 -12.76 0.32 14.48
C HIS A 22 -11.98 -0.65 15.36
N ASP A 23 -12.44 -1.89 15.41
CA ASP A 23 -11.65 -3.02 15.90
C ASP A 23 -10.39 -3.13 15.02
N HIS A 24 -9.30 -2.56 15.52
CA HIS A 24 -7.99 -2.64 14.88
C HIS A 24 -7.35 -3.97 15.27
N ALA A 25 -7.89 -5.05 14.71
CA ALA A 25 -7.19 -6.33 14.69
C ALA A 25 -5.82 -6.09 14.02
N VAL A 26 -4.76 -6.07 14.84
CA VAL A 26 -3.39 -5.81 14.40
C VAL A 26 -2.92 -7.02 13.59
N ALA A 27 -3.14 -6.98 12.27
CA ALA A 27 -2.57 -7.95 11.37
C ALA A 27 -1.05 -7.79 11.35
N GLU A 28 -0.30 -8.88 11.53
CA GLU A 28 1.15 -8.83 11.46
C GLU A 28 1.63 -8.38 10.06
N PRO A 29 2.66 -7.51 9.98
CA PRO A 29 3.14 -7.02 8.70
C PRO A 29 3.87 -8.13 7.93
N TYR A 30 3.26 -8.62 6.85
CA TYR A 30 3.94 -9.54 5.93
C TYR A 30 4.91 -8.80 5.01
N VAL A 31 6.17 -9.21 5.04
CA VAL A 31 7.23 -8.74 4.14
C VAL A 31 7.18 -9.52 2.84
N ARG A 32 7.05 -8.83 1.70
CA ARG A 32 7.12 -9.47 0.39
C ARG A 32 8.58 -9.82 0.09
N ALA A 33 8.82 -11.08 -0.26
CA ALA A 33 10.14 -11.57 -0.66
C ALA A 33 10.60 -10.95 -1.99
N GLU A 34 9.66 -10.66 -2.89
CA GLU A 34 9.96 -10.10 -4.20
C GLU A 34 9.89 -8.56 -4.21
N PRO A 35 10.76 -7.90 -5.02
CA PRO A 35 10.71 -6.47 -5.21
C PRO A 35 9.37 -6.06 -5.84
N LYS A 36 8.82 -4.93 -5.36
CA LYS A 36 7.59 -4.36 -5.93
C LYS A 36 7.84 -4.01 -7.40
N LEU A 37 7.05 -4.59 -8.29
CA LEU A 37 7.11 -4.30 -9.73
C LEU A 37 6.88 -2.80 -9.96
N GLY A 38 7.85 -2.16 -10.61
CA GLY A 38 7.80 -0.72 -10.89
C GLY A 38 6.71 -0.37 -11.90
N ARG A 39 6.11 0.82 -11.78
CA ARG A 39 5.04 1.29 -12.68
C ARG A 39 5.45 1.29 -14.18
N ASN A 40 6.74 1.41 -14.49
CA ASN A 40 7.27 1.38 -15.86
C ASN A 40 7.84 0.02 -16.30
N ASP A 41 7.97 -0.96 -15.41
CA ASP A 41 8.56 -2.27 -15.69
C ASP A 41 7.67 -3.10 -16.63
N PRO A 42 8.18 -4.08 -17.40
CA PRO A 42 7.34 -5.06 -18.08
C PRO A 42 6.31 -5.69 -17.14
N CYS A 43 5.08 -5.79 -17.61
CA CYS A 43 4.01 -6.39 -16.81
C CYS A 43 4.23 -7.90 -16.64
N PHE A 44 4.11 -8.41 -15.42
CA PHE A 44 4.30 -9.83 -15.08
C PHE A 44 3.39 -10.81 -15.85
N CYS A 45 2.33 -10.32 -16.48
CA CYS A 45 1.42 -11.13 -17.30
C CYS A 45 1.99 -11.52 -18.68
N GLY A 46 3.24 -11.15 -18.99
CA GLY A 46 3.88 -11.51 -20.26
C GLY A 46 3.40 -10.71 -21.47
N SER A 47 2.58 -9.67 -21.28
CA SER A 47 2.02 -8.90 -22.41
C SER A 47 3.01 -7.95 -23.11
N GLY A 48 4.27 -7.85 -22.64
CA GLY A 48 5.28 -6.92 -23.16
C GLY A 48 4.99 -5.43 -22.93
N ARG A 49 3.84 -5.09 -22.35
CA ARG A 49 3.43 -3.71 -22.02
C ARG A 49 3.96 -3.31 -20.64
N LYS A 50 4.21 -2.01 -20.45
CA LYS A 50 4.57 -1.45 -19.13
C LYS A 50 3.46 -1.73 -18.10
N TYR A 51 3.81 -2.04 -16.86
CA TYR A 51 2.88 -2.36 -15.78
C TYR A 51 1.74 -1.34 -15.68
N LYS A 52 2.05 -0.03 -15.73
CA LYS A 52 1.06 1.07 -15.70
C LYS A 52 0.03 1.09 -16.83
N LYS A 53 0.31 0.42 -17.93
CA LYS A 53 -0.57 0.32 -19.10
C LYS A 53 -1.27 -1.04 -19.16
N CYS A 54 -1.10 -1.87 -18.15
CA CYS A 54 -1.67 -3.21 -18.06
C CYS A 54 -2.24 -3.41 -16.65
N HIS A 55 -1.66 -4.29 -15.81
CA HIS A 55 -2.20 -4.60 -14.47
C HIS A 55 -2.08 -3.45 -13.46
N GLY A 56 -1.20 -2.48 -13.72
CA GLY A 56 -1.06 -1.25 -12.94
C GLY A 56 -1.87 -0.06 -13.50
N ALA A 57 -2.76 -0.30 -14.47
CA ALA A 57 -3.67 0.72 -15.00
C ALA A 57 -4.88 0.90 -14.09
N GLY A 58 -4.64 1.35 -12.85
CA GLY A 58 -5.70 1.92 -12.02
C GLY A 58 -6.14 3.24 -12.65
N ASN A 59 -7.31 3.21 -13.31
CA ASN A 59 -8.16 4.35 -13.69
C ASN A 59 -7.53 5.74 -13.54
N SER A 60 -6.51 6.04 -14.35
CA SER A 60 -5.94 7.38 -14.45
C SER A 60 -6.73 8.12 -15.52
N THR A 61 -8.02 8.32 -15.25
CA THR A 61 -8.85 9.27 -15.99
C THR A 61 -8.43 10.66 -15.51
N ILE A 62 -8.08 11.50 -16.48
CA ILE A 62 -7.72 12.92 -16.34
C ILE A 62 -8.84 13.70 -15.64
#